data_AF-A0A832NWF4-F1
#
_entry.id   AF-A0A832NWF4-F1
#
_cell.length_a   1.000
_cell.length_b   1.000
_cell.length_c   1.000
_cell.angle_alpha   90.00
_cell.angle_beta   90.00
_cell.angle_gamma   90.00
#
_symmetry.space_group_name_H-M   'P 1'
#
loop_
_entity.id
_entity.type
_entity.pdbx_description
1 polymer ?
#
loop_
_entity_poly.entity_id
_entity_poly.type
_entity_poly.pdbx_seq_one_letter_code
_entity_poly.pdbx_strand_id
1 'polypeptide(L)'
;MEKLFSYAPEDIDIEAILASRQTWEQREADIKEMFPDEPLQNSILKISHSKWVEDDVLVKRLELLRSALPDLQVMFKDRLHSTAYVVEQLEKARCPVALKDLGITAERLKTTLVKAQMIRKRYTVLDVLYETGLLHKFIGELSL
;
A
#
# COMPACT_ATOMS: atom_id res chain seq x y z
N MET A 1 -1.20 8.33 7.00
CA MET A 1 -0.27 8.68 5.92
C MET A 1 1.11 9.08 6.46
N GLU A 2 1.22 9.73 7.62
CA GLU A 2 2.54 10.11 8.18
C GLU A 2 3.51 8.92 8.37
N LYS A 3 3.04 7.78 8.89
CA LYS A 3 3.88 6.56 9.10
C LYS A 3 4.49 5.98 7.81
N LEU A 4 3.88 6.23 6.66
CA LEU A 4 4.38 5.74 5.39
C LEU A 4 5.68 6.45 4.98
N PHE A 5 5.89 7.67 5.47
CA PHE A 5 7.03 8.50 5.14
C PHE A 5 8.12 8.45 6.21
N SER A 6 7.99 7.59 7.23
CA SER A 6 9.06 7.34 8.20
C SER A 6 10.06 6.29 7.73
N TYR A 7 9.79 5.57 6.64
CA TYR A 7 10.78 4.69 6.02
C TYR A 7 11.90 5.52 5.39
N ALA A 8 13.13 5.11 5.62
CA ALA A 8 14.31 5.75 5.10
C ALA A 8 14.64 5.19 3.69
N PRO A 9 15.35 5.94 2.83
CA PRO A 9 15.81 5.42 1.54
C PRO A 9 16.59 4.10 1.66
N GLU A 10 17.31 3.91 2.77
CA GLU A 10 18.09 2.73 3.10
C GLU A 10 17.21 1.50 3.40
N ASP A 11 15.92 1.69 3.73
CA ASP A 11 14.97 0.59 3.91
C ASP A 11 14.56 -0.05 2.55
N ILE A 12 14.93 0.56 1.42
CA ILE A 12 14.67 0.03 0.07
C ILE A 12 15.88 -0.78 -0.39
N ASP A 13 16.03 -1.99 0.16
CA ASP A 13 17.01 -2.98 -0.28
C ASP A 13 16.52 -3.69 -1.55
N ILE A 14 16.98 -3.20 -2.70
CA ILE A 14 16.54 -3.69 -4.02
C ILE A 14 16.88 -5.17 -4.21
N GLU A 15 18.03 -5.64 -3.72
CA GLU A 15 18.43 -7.04 -3.87
C GLU A 15 17.54 -7.96 -3.04
N ALA A 16 17.27 -7.60 -1.79
CA ALA A 16 16.35 -8.33 -0.93
C ALA A 16 14.91 -8.30 -1.45
N ILE A 17 14.47 -7.17 -2.02
CA ILE A 17 13.16 -7.03 -2.65
C ILE A 17 13.04 -7.99 -3.83
N LEU A 18 14.01 -8.02 -4.74
CA LEU A 18 13.98 -8.94 -5.88
C LEU A 18 14.01 -10.40 -5.44
N ALA A 19 14.83 -10.75 -4.45
CA ALA A 19 14.94 -12.11 -3.94
C ALA A 19 13.66 -12.61 -3.25
N SER A 20 12.90 -11.71 -2.62
CA SER A 20 11.63 -12.02 -1.95
C SER A 20 10.39 -11.71 -2.78
N ARG A 21 10.59 -11.20 -4.00
CA ARG A 21 9.51 -10.83 -4.91
C ARG A 21 8.71 -12.08 -5.27
N GLN A 22 7.39 -11.99 -5.14
CA GLN A 22 6.52 -13.05 -5.62
C GLN A 22 6.58 -13.18 -7.15
N THR A 23 6.34 -14.37 -7.67
CA THR A 23 6.12 -14.57 -9.11
C THR A 23 4.72 -14.09 -9.51
N TRP A 24 4.48 -13.95 -10.82
CA TRP A 24 3.13 -13.64 -11.29
C TRP A 24 2.13 -14.74 -10.93
N GLU A 25 2.54 -16.01 -10.98
CA GLU A 25 1.68 -17.16 -10.64
C GLU A 25 1.26 -17.14 -9.18
N GLN A 26 2.17 -16.80 -8.27
CA GLN A 26 1.87 -16.61 -6.85
C GLN A 26 0.90 -15.44 -6.66
N ARG A 27 1.14 -14.33 -7.36
CA ARG A 27 0.27 -13.14 -7.33
C ARG A 27 -1.14 -13.44 -7.83
N GLU A 28 -1.23 -14.21 -8.90
CA GLU A 28 -2.50 -14.64 -9.47
C GLU A 28 -3.26 -15.55 -8.51
N ALA A 29 -2.58 -16.48 -7.84
CA ALA A 29 -3.17 -17.34 -6.82
C ALA A 29 -3.73 -16.51 -5.65
N ASP A 30 -2.96 -15.55 -5.12
CA ASP A 30 -3.40 -14.65 -4.05
C ASP A 30 -4.66 -13.87 -4.44
N ILE A 31 -4.71 -13.35 -5.68
CA ILE A 31 -5.88 -12.62 -6.19
C ILE A 31 -7.09 -13.54 -6.27
N LYS A 32 -6.92 -14.77 -6.78
CA LYS A 32 -8.01 -15.75 -6.90
C LYS A 32 -8.57 -16.15 -5.53
N GLU A 33 -7.70 -16.34 -4.54
CA GLU A 33 -8.10 -16.63 -3.17
C GLU A 33 -8.85 -15.45 -2.52
N MET A 34 -8.36 -14.23 -2.69
CA MET A 34 -8.96 -13.04 -2.08
C MET A 34 -10.28 -12.61 -2.74
N PHE A 35 -10.49 -12.97 -4.00
CA PHE A 35 -11.65 -12.59 -4.80
C PHE A 35 -12.20 -13.82 -5.54
N PRO A 36 -13.02 -14.66 -4.88
CA PRO A 36 -13.57 -15.87 -5.50
C PRO A 36 -14.64 -15.59 -6.55
N ASP A 37 -15.26 -14.40 -6.56
CA ASP A 37 -16.32 -14.04 -7.50
C ASP A 37 -15.76 -13.73 -8.91
N GLU A 38 -16.03 -14.61 -9.88
CA GLU A 38 -15.52 -14.61 -11.26
C GLU A 38 -15.52 -13.25 -11.99
N PRO A 39 -16.63 -12.47 -12.07
CA PRO A 39 -16.61 -11.20 -12.79
C PRO A 39 -15.68 -10.15 -12.16
N LEU A 40 -15.60 -10.15 -10.83
CA LEU A 40 -14.75 -9.24 -10.07
C LEU A 40 -13.29 -9.69 -10.13
N GLN A 41 -13.05 -10.99 -9.96
CA GLN A 41 -11.73 -11.61 -10.05
C GLN A 41 -11.04 -11.28 -11.38
N ASN A 42 -11.73 -11.51 -12.50
CA ASN A 42 -11.20 -11.23 -13.84
C ASN A 42 -10.84 -9.76 -14.03
N SER A 43 -11.63 -8.85 -13.47
CA SER A 43 -11.36 -7.41 -13.52
C SER A 43 -10.12 -7.05 -12.70
N ILE A 44 -9.95 -7.65 -11.52
CA ILE A 44 -8.80 -7.42 -10.63
C ILE A 44 -7.52 -8.02 -11.20
N LEU A 45 -7.59 -9.19 -11.84
CA LEU A 45 -6.48 -9.81 -12.54
C LEU A 45 -5.99 -8.89 -13.66
N LYS A 46 -6.89 -8.37 -14.50
CA LYS A 46 -6.53 -7.40 -15.55
C LYS A 46 -5.86 -6.15 -14.98
N ILE A 47 -6.40 -5.60 -13.89
CA ILE A 47 -5.82 -4.44 -13.22
C ILE A 47 -4.42 -4.76 -12.67
N SER A 48 -4.27 -5.87 -11.96
CA SER A 48 -2.99 -6.26 -11.35
C SER A 48 -1.94 -6.57 -12.41
N HIS A 49 -2.32 -7.28 -13.47
CA HIS A 49 -1.44 -7.60 -14.59
C HIS A 49 -1.00 -6.33 -15.34
N SER A 50 -1.89 -5.34 -15.49
CA SER A 50 -1.54 -4.08 -16.15
C SER A 50 -0.49 -3.26 -15.40
N LYS A 51 -0.34 -3.50 -14.09
CA LYS A 51 0.66 -2.86 -13.24
C LYS A 51 1.93 -3.70 -13.08
N TRP A 52 1.87 -4.99 -13.41
CA TRP A 52 3.00 -5.91 -13.31
C TRP A 52 4.10 -5.50 -14.29
N VAL A 53 5.35 -5.57 -13.84
CA VAL A 53 6.52 -5.21 -14.62
C VAL A 53 7.64 -6.22 -14.42
N GLU A 54 8.51 -6.38 -15.40
CA GLU A 54 9.70 -7.21 -15.28
C GLU A 54 10.70 -6.62 -14.27
N ASP A 55 11.65 -7.44 -13.82
CA ASP A 55 12.60 -7.07 -12.76
C ASP A 55 13.46 -5.86 -13.14
N ASP A 56 13.89 -5.73 -14.40
CA ASP A 56 14.70 -4.59 -14.85
C ASP A 56 13.95 -3.25 -14.75
N VAL A 57 12.65 -3.27 -15.00
CA VAL A 57 11.76 -2.11 -14.86
C VAL A 57 11.48 -1.84 -13.39
N LEU A 58 11.27 -2.88 -12.57
CA LEU A 58 11.08 -2.73 -11.13
C LEU A 58 12.32 -2.10 -10.47
N VAL A 59 13.52 -2.56 -10.81
CA VAL A 59 14.79 -1.99 -10.31
C VAL A 59 14.84 -0.50 -10.59
N LYS A 60 14.58 -0.07 -11.83
CA LYS A 60 14.57 1.36 -12.19
C LYS A 60 13.55 2.17 -11.38
N ARG A 61 12.38 1.59 -11.09
CA ARG A 61 11.36 2.25 -10.24
C ARG A 61 11.86 2.41 -8.81
N LEU A 62 12.44 1.37 -8.24
CA LEU A 62 12.95 1.37 -6.86
C LEU A 62 14.15 2.31 -6.70
N GLU A 63 15.04 2.37 -7.68
CA GLU A 63 16.15 3.33 -7.71
C GLU A 63 15.66 4.78 -7.76
N LEU A 64 14.70 5.06 -8.65
CA LEU A 64 14.07 6.37 -8.74
C LEU A 64 13.38 6.75 -7.42
N LEU A 65 12.60 5.83 -6.86
CA LEU A 65 11.94 6.03 -5.57
C LEU A 65 12.95 6.36 -4.48
N ARG A 66 14.03 5.57 -4.36
CA ARG A 66 15.09 5.77 -3.37
C ARG A 66 15.73 7.15 -3.52
N SER A 67 16.02 7.60 -4.74
CA SER A 67 16.59 8.94 -4.98
C SER A 67 15.62 10.08 -4.67
N ALA A 68 14.33 9.90 -4.95
CA ALA A 68 13.32 10.94 -4.80
C ALA A 68 12.71 10.98 -3.40
N LEU A 69 12.90 9.94 -2.58
CA LEU A 69 12.24 9.79 -1.29
C LEU A 69 12.50 10.97 -0.33
N PRO A 70 13.73 11.50 -0.18
CA PRO A 70 13.97 12.65 0.70
C PRO A 70 13.16 13.89 0.29
N ASP A 71 13.12 14.20 -1.01
CA ASP A 71 12.37 15.35 -1.53
C ASP A 71 10.86 15.13 -1.40
N LEU A 72 10.40 13.91 -1.63
CA LEU A 72 9.01 13.51 -1.41
C LEU A 72 8.61 13.67 0.06
N GLN A 73 9.46 13.26 1.01
CA GLN A 73 9.21 13.40 2.45
C GLN A 73 9.02 14.88 2.84
N VAL A 74 9.87 15.78 2.33
CA VAL A 74 9.72 17.23 2.54
C VAL A 74 8.40 17.71 1.96
N MET A 75 8.13 17.39 0.69
CA MET A 75 6.91 17.81 -0.01
C MET A 75 5.64 17.33 0.72
N PHE A 76 5.63 16.09 1.22
CA PHE A 76 4.47 15.54 1.91
C PHE A 76 4.26 16.19 3.27
N LYS A 77 5.33 16.50 4.01
CA LYS A 77 5.23 17.21 5.29
C LYS A 77 4.57 18.58 5.13
N ASP A 78 4.84 19.27 4.02
CA ASP A 78 4.28 20.58 3.75
C ASP A 78 2.83 20.54 3.21
N ARG A 79 2.43 19.43 2.56
CA ARG A 79 1.14 19.33 1.87
C ARG A 79 0.08 18.53 2.61
N LEU A 80 0.48 17.61 3.49
CA LEU A 80 -0.46 16.73 4.19
C LEU A 80 -0.81 17.30 5.56
N HIS A 81 -2.10 17.29 5.87
CA HIS A 81 -2.54 17.53 7.23
C HIS A 81 -2.04 16.41 8.16
N SER A 82 -1.69 16.80 9.38
CA SER A 82 -1.28 15.82 10.40
C SER A 82 -2.43 14.89 10.76
N THR A 83 -2.10 13.70 11.26
CA THR A 83 -3.14 12.76 11.73
C THR A 83 -4.01 13.40 12.81
N ALA A 84 -3.40 14.15 13.74
CA ALA A 84 -4.11 14.87 14.80
C ALA A 84 -5.11 15.89 14.24
N TYR A 85 -4.72 16.66 13.21
CA TYR A 85 -5.64 17.60 12.56
C TYR A 85 -6.83 16.89 11.92
N VAL A 86 -6.59 15.78 11.20
CA VAL A 86 -7.68 15.02 10.56
C VAL A 86 -8.66 14.46 11.59
N VAL A 87 -8.15 13.92 12.71
CA VAL A 87 -8.98 13.45 13.82
C VAL A 87 -9.83 14.58 14.39
N GLU A 88 -9.23 15.74 14.69
CA GLU A 88 -9.93 16.91 15.21
C GLU A 88 -11.05 17.38 14.26
N GLN A 89 -10.79 17.41 12.94
CA GLN A 89 -11.82 17.80 11.97
C GLN A 89 -12.98 16.80 11.90
N LEU A 90 -12.68 15.50 12.01
CA LEU A 90 -13.71 14.46 12.05
C LEU A 90 -14.56 14.57 13.32
N GLU A 91 -13.96 14.80 14.49
CA GLU A 91 -14.68 15.01 15.75
C GLU A 91 -15.60 16.24 15.67
N LYS A 92 -15.10 17.35 15.14
CA LYS A 92 -15.90 18.57 14.91
C LYS A 92 -17.09 18.32 13.98
N ALA A 93 -16.93 17.48 12.97
CA ALA A 93 -17.99 17.05 12.07
C ALA A 93 -18.90 15.97 12.67
N ARG A 94 -18.64 15.51 13.91
CA ARG A 94 -19.32 14.39 14.57
C ARG A 94 -19.21 13.08 13.79
N CYS A 95 -18.12 12.93 13.05
CA CYS A 95 -17.77 11.70 12.33
C CYS A 95 -17.05 10.71 13.25
N PRO A 96 -17.21 9.39 13.01
CA PRO A 96 -16.40 8.36 13.64
C PRO A 96 -14.89 8.59 13.43
N VAL A 97 -14.10 8.44 14.50
CA VAL A 97 -12.62 8.61 14.46
C VAL A 97 -11.86 7.31 14.72
N ALA A 98 -12.53 6.29 15.25
CA ALA A 98 -11.97 4.95 15.39
C ALA A 98 -12.75 3.92 14.58
N LEU A 99 -12.07 2.86 14.14
CA LEU A 99 -12.69 1.79 13.35
C LEU A 99 -13.76 1.02 14.14
N LYS A 100 -13.57 0.91 15.46
CA LYS A 100 -14.55 0.30 16.38
C LYS A 100 -15.90 1.03 16.34
N ASP A 101 -15.89 2.35 16.10
CA ASP A 101 -17.11 3.17 16.01
C ASP A 101 -17.91 2.84 14.73
N LEU A 102 -17.25 2.21 13.73
CA LEU A 102 -17.85 1.72 12.49
C LEU A 102 -18.12 0.20 12.53
N GLY A 103 -17.87 -0.48 13.66
CA GLY A 103 -17.97 -1.94 13.76
C GLY A 103 -16.94 -2.68 12.88
N ILE A 104 -15.81 -2.05 12.55
CA ILE A 104 -14.75 -2.65 11.74
C ILE A 104 -13.66 -3.18 12.67
N THR A 105 -13.37 -4.47 12.57
CA THR A 105 -12.28 -5.10 13.32
C THR A 105 -10.93 -4.77 12.70
N ALA A 106 -9.88 -4.83 13.53
CA ALA A 106 -8.50 -4.73 13.11
C ALA A 106 -8.16 -5.72 11.98
N GLU A 107 -8.53 -6.99 12.16
CA GLU A 107 -8.39 -8.08 11.18
C GLU A 107 -8.99 -7.69 9.82
N ARG A 108 -10.25 -7.24 9.83
CA ARG A 108 -10.97 -6.83 8.62
C ARG A 108 -10.28 -5.68 7.92
N LEU A 109 -9.74 -4.70 8.66
CA LEU A 109 -8.98 -3.61 8.06
C LEU A 109 -7.73 -4.12 7.35
N LYS A 110 -6.93 -4.98 8.01
CA LYS A 110 -5.70 -5.54 7.43
C LYS A 110 -5.99 -6.20 6.08
N THR A 111 -6.99 -7.08 6.04
CA THR A 111 -7.44 -7.71 4.78
C THR A 111 -7.93 -6.68 3.77
N THR A 112 -8.68 -5.66 4.21
CA THR A 112 -9.19 -4.59 3.33
C THR A 112 -8.05 -3.79 2.69
N LEU A 113 -6.97 -3.51 3.42
CA LEU A 113 -5.81 -2.78 2.89
C LEU A 113 -5.08 -3.57 1.80
N VAL A 114 -4.89 -4.88 1.99
CA VAL A 114 -4.31 -5.75 0.97
C VAL A 114 -5.20 -5.80 -0.27
N LYS A 115 -6.51 -6.02 -0.10
CA LYS A 115 -7.48 -5.98 -1.21
C LYS A 115 -7.48 -4.63 -1.93
N ALA A 116 -7.41 -3.53 -1.19
CA ALA A 116 -7.44 -2.18 -1.73
C ALA A 116 -6.23 -1.87 -2.64
N GLN A 117 -5.11 -2.56 -2.45
CA GLN A 117 -3.95 -2.49 -3.33
C GLN A 117 -4.19 -3.18 -4.69
N MET A 118 -4.98 -4.26 -4.71
CA MET A 118 -5.26 -5.05 -5.91
C MET A 118 -6.34 -4.41 -6.82
N ILE A 119 -7.38 -3.80 -6.25
CA ILE A 119 -8.57 -3.39 -7.01
C ILE A 119 -8.46 -2.06 -7.78
N ARG A 120 -7.41 -1.27 -7.55
CA ARG A 120 -7.30 0.09 -8.11
C ARG A 120 -6.48 0.12 -9.39
N LYS A 121 -7.04 0.74 -10.43
CA LYS A 121 -6.36 1.03 -11.71
C LYS A 121 -5.20 2.01 -11.58
N ARG A 122 -5.30 2.94 -10.64
CA ARG A 122 -4.25 3.95 -10.41
C ARG A 122 -3.08 3.30 -9.68
N TYR A 123 -1.87 3.77 -9.97
CA TYR A 123 -0.71 3.54 -9.14
C TYR A 123 -0.82 4.41 -7.89
N THR A 124 -0.87 3.77 -6.72
CA THR A 124 -1.06 4.40 -5.43
C THR A 124 0.07 4.05 -4.48
N VAL A 125 0.08 4.63 -3.30
CA VAL A 125 1.12 4.31 -2.34
C VAL A 125 1.05 2.89 -1.78
N LEU A 126 -0.10 2.22 -1.90
CA LEU A 126 -0.18 0.80 -1.58
C LEU A 126 0.61 -0.04 -2.61
N ASP A 127 0.70 0.44 -3.87
CA ASP A 127 1.53 -0.21 -4.89
C ASP A 127 3.01 0.00 -4.61
N VAL A 128 3.41 1.18 -4.12
CA VAL A 128 4.78 1.43 -3.64
C VAL A 128 5.15 0.52 -2.48
N LEU A 129 4.28 0.42 -1.46
CA LEU A 129 4.47 -0.49 -0.34
C LEU A 129 4.55 -1.96 -0.78
N TYR A 130 3.79 -2.31 -1.81
CA TYR A 130 3.80 -3.64 -2.38
C TYR A 130 5.11 -3.93 -3.12
N GLU A 131 5.53 -3.05 -4.03
CA GLU A 131 6.77 -3.16 -4.80
C GLU A 131 8.03 -3.14 -3.91
N THR A 132 7.98 -2.48 -2.75
CA THR A 132 9.07 -2.44 -1.77
C THR A 132 9.05 -3.61 -0.77
N GLY A 133 8.07 -4.51 -0.84
CA GLY A 133 7.90 -5.60 0.13
C GLY A 133 7.45 -5.13 1.54
N LEU A 134 7.23 -3.83 1.74
CA LEU A 134 6.90 -3.24 3.03
C LEU A 134 5.40 -3.31 3.38
N LEU A 135 4.53 -3.70 2.45
CA LEU A 135 3.08 -3.66 2.64
C LEU A 135 2.61 -4.41 3.90
N HIS A 136 3.04 -5.64 4.10
CA HIS A 136 2.61 -6.45 5.25
C HIS A 136 3.19 -5.93 6.56
N LYS A 137 4.45 -5.48 6.55
CA LYS A 137 5.09 -4.82 7.70
C LYS A 137 4.31 -3.56 8.10
N PHE A 138 4.05 -2.68 7.14
CA PHE A 138 3.27 -1.47 7.35
C PHE A 138 1.89 -1.75 7.94
N ILE A 139 1.16 -2.73 7.39
CA ILE A 139 -0.16 -3.15 7.88
C ILE A 139 -0.07 -3.72 9.31
N GLY A 140 0.99 -4.45 9.64
CA GLY A 140 1.24 -4.97 10.98
C GLY A 140 1.54 -3.88 12.02
N GLU A 141 2.19 -2.80 11.61
CA GLU A 141 2.56 -1.65 12.44
C GLU A 141 1.42 -0.63 12.66
N LEU A 142 0.27 -0.80 11.97
CA LEU A 142 -0.90 0.02 12.22
C LEU A 142 -1.42 -0.24 13.64
N SER A 143 -1.38 0.81 14.44
CA SER A 143 -1.99 0.85 15.77
C SER A 143 -3.50 0.96 15.54
N LEU A 144 -4.23 -0.12 15.81
CA LEU A 144 -5.67 -0.28 15.54
C LEU A 144 -6.48 -0.16 16.82
#